data_AF-A0A133U5I0-F1
#
_entry.id   AF-A0A133U5I0-F1
#
_cell.length_a   1.000
_cell.length_b   1.000
_cell.length_c   1.000
_cell.angle_alpha   90.00
_cell.angle_beta   90.00
_cell.angle_gamma   90.00
#
_symmetry.space_group_name_H-M   'P 1'
#
loop_
_entity.id
_entity.type
_entity.pdbx_description
1 polymer ?
#
loop_
_entity_poly.entity_id
_entity_poly.type
_entity_poly.pdbx_seq_one_letter_code
_entity_poly.pdbx_strand_id
1 'polypeptide(L)'
;MSIKNVRPEKLTEELSEELKKLGAIKPPEWSHFVKTGPHKERPPDQPDWWFLRSASILRKVYEKGPIGVSRLRSLYGGRAARGSSPERFRQGSGKIVRTMLQQLEEAGLVKKIKGEGRKIAPQGKSLLDKLANKMNSGEGS
;
A
#
# COMPACT_ATOMS: atom_id res chain seq x y z
N MET A 1 19.46 -0.33 -9.81
CA MET A 1 18.93 1.03 -10.11
C MET A 1 17.88 1.39 -9.06
N SER A 2 17.59 2.68 -8.82
CA SER A 2 16.70 3.09 -7.72
C SER A 2 15.23 3.17 -8.15
N ILE A 3 14.32 2.69 -7.30
CA ILE A 3 12.84 2.71 -7.46
C ILE A 3 12.29 4.09 -7.87
N LYS A 4 12.98 5.17 -7.52
CA LYS A 4 12.58 6.55 -7.85
C LYS A 4 12.55 6.86 -9.35
N ASN A 5 13.23 6.05 -10.16
CA ASN A 5 13.31 6.26 -11.62
C ASN A 5 12.14 5.65 -12.38
N VAL A 6 11.26 4.90 -11.69
CA VAL A 6 10.15 4.18 -12.30
C VAL A 6 8.84 4.90 -12.02
N ARG A 7 7.93 4.93 -13.00
CA ARG A 7 6.58 5.50 -12.81
C ARG A 7 5.87 4.79 -11.65
N PRO A 8 5.39 5.53 -10.63
CA PRO A 8 4.89 4.95 -9.40
C PRO A 8 3.60 4.14 -9.59
N GLU A 9 2.80 4.48 -10.59
CA GLU A 9 1.55 3.80 -10.95
C GLU A 9 1.84 2.41 -11.51
N LYS A 10 2.59 2.33 -12.62
CA LYS A 10 3.04 1.08 -13.24
C LYS A 10 3.74 0.15 -12.23
N LEU A 11 4.60 0.71 -11.37
CA LEU A 11 5.29 -0.09 -10.35
C LEU A 11 4.31 -0.70 -9.33
N THR A 12 3.24 0.02 -9.00
CA THR A 12 2.23 -0.47 -8.05
C THR A 12 1.39 -1.58 -8.67
N GLU A 13 1.10 -1.48 -9.96
CA GLU A 13 0.37 -2.51 -10.72
C GLU A 13 1.17 -3.81 -10.81
N GLU A 14 2.41 -3.75 -11.31
CA GLU A 14 3.28 -4.94 -11.42
C GLU A 14 3.55 -5.56 -10.05
N LEU A 15 3.82 -4.74 -9.03
CA LEU A 15 4.01 -5.23 -7.67
C LEU A 15 2.74 -5.89 -7.13
N SER A 16 1.55 -5.41 -7.50
CA SER A 16 0.30 -6.05 -7.07
C SER A 16 0.16 -7.45 -7.68
N GLU A 17 0.60 -7.65 -8.92
CA GLU A 17 0.58 -8.96 -9.57
C GLU A 17 1.57 -9.93 -8.91
N GLU A 18 2.79 -9.48 -8.61
CA GLU A 18 3.75 -10.30 -7.87
C GLU A 18 3.25 -10.67 -6.46
N LEU A 19 2.58 -9.73 -5.78
CA LEU A 19 1.97 -10.01 -4.49
C LEU A 19 0.82 -11.02 -4.59
N LYS A 20 0.06 -11.03 -5.70
CA LYS A 20 -0.94 -12.08 -5.96
C LYS A 20 -0.27 -13.44 -6.18
N LYS A 21 0.80 -13.51 -6.97
CA LYS A 21 1.55 -14.76 -7.24
C LYS A 21 2.16 -15.36 -5.98
N LEU A 22 2.66 -14.52 -5.06
CA LEU A 22 3.23 -14.96 -3.80
C LEU A 22 2.19 -15.60 -2.86
N GLY A 23 0.90 -15.31 -3.03
CA GLY A 23 -0.19 -15.89 -2.22
C GLY A 23 -0.18 -15.54 -0.72
N ALA A 24 0.80 -14.75 -0.27
CA ALA A 24 0.99 -14.39 1.13
C ALA A 24 -0.01 -13.32 1.61
N ILE A 25 -0.54 -12.52 0.69
CA ILE A 25 -1.54 -11.49 0.99
C ILE A 25 -2.91 -12.02 0.61
N LYS A 26 -3.81 -12.14 1.58
CA LYS A 26 -5.19 -12.59 1.35
C LYS A 26 -6.18 -11.47 1.69
N PRO A 27 -7.06 -11.07 0.77
CA PRO A 27 -8.12 -10.13 1.10
C PRO A 27 -9.04 -10.77 2.17
N PRO A 28 -9.27 -10.10 3.32
CA PRO A 28 -10.24 -10.60 4.29
C PRO A 28 -11.66 -10.42 3.75
N GLU A 29 -12.60 -11.26 4.20
CA GLU A 29 -13.99 -11.29 3.67
C GLU A 29 -14.68 -9.93 3.71
N TRP A 30 -14.53 -9.20 4.82
CA TRP A 30 -15.09 -7.85 4.97
C TRP A 30 -14.52 -6.82 3.98
N SER A 31 -13.38 -7.09 3.34
CA SER A 31 -12.74 -6.12 2.43
C SER A 31 -13.60 -5.78 1.20
N HIS A 32 -14.48 -6.69 0.77
CA HIS A 32 -15.35 -6.46 -0.38
C HIS A 32 -16.51 -5.50 -0.08
N PHE A 33 -16.88 -5.38 1.20
CA PHE A 33 -18.06 -4.60 1.62
C PHE A 33 -17.72 -3.22 2.19
N VAL A 34 -16.44 -2.96 2.46
CA VAL A 34 -16.02 -1.73 3.16
C VAL A 34 -15.48 -0.67 2.22
N LYS A 35 -15.72 0.58 2.61
CA LYS A 35 -15.01 1.73 2.04
C LYS A 35 -13.59 1.85 2.58
N THR A 36 -12.69 2.40 1.76
CA THR A 36 -11.26 2.57 2.12
C THR A 36 -11.00 3.64 3.17
N GLY A 37 -11.98 4.51 3.43
CA GLY A 37 -11.94 5.48 4.51
C GLY A 37 -13.21 6.33 4.61
N PRO A 38 -13.34 7.16 5.65
CA PRO A 38 -14.50 8.04 5.86
C PRO A 38 -14.71 9.05 4.73
N HIS A 39 -13.66 9.40 3.99
CA HIS A 39 -13.68 10.34 2.87
C HIS A 39 -14.19 9.72 1.56
N LYS A 40 -14.45 8.42 1.53
CA LYS A 40 -15.08 7.74 0.38
C LYS A 40 -16.54 7.48 0.68
N GLU A 41 -17.37 7.55 -0.36
CA GLU A 41 -18.79 7.25 -0.28
C GLU A 41 -19.07 5.79 -0.65
N ARG A 42 -18.38 5.28 -1.68
CA ARG A 42 -18.56 3.91 -2.19
C ARG A 42 -17.31 3.05 -1.91
N PRO A 43 -17.48 1.71 -1.81
CA PRO A 43 -16.37 0.77 -1.88
C PRO A 43 -15.60 0.90 -3.22
N PRO A 44 -14.34 0.43 -3.30
CA PRO A 44 -13.61 0.39 -4.56
C PRO A 44 -14.26 -0.55 -5.57
N ASP A 45 -14.36 -0.12 -6.83
CA ASP A 45 -14.96 -0.93 -7.91
C ASP A 45 -14.05 -2.10 -8.32
N GLN A 46 -12.72 -1.94 -8.19
CA GLN A 46 -11.76 -2.98 -8.57
C GLN A 46 -11.75 -4.10 -7.52
N PRO A 47 -11.99 -5.37 -7.88
CA PRO A 47 -11.98 -6.49 -6.92
C PRO A 47 -10.60 -6.70 -6.28
N ASP A 48 -9.53 -6.40 -7.02
CA ASP A 48 -8.14 -6.57 -6.61
C ASP A 48 -7.55 -5.37 -5.86
N TRP A 49 -8.39 -4.43 -5.41
CA TRP A 49 -7.94 -3.21 -4.75
C TRP A 49 -7.08 -3.48 -3.51
N TRP A 50 -7.28 -4.64 -2.86
CA TRP A 50 -6.51 -5.04 -1.68
C TRP A 50 -5.02 -5.23 -2.01
N PHE A 51 -4.72 -5.84 -3.16
CA PHE A 51 -3.35 -6.06 -3.63
C PHE A 51 -2.70 -4.75 -4.07
N LEU A 52 -3.43 -3.92 -4.82
CA LEU A 52 -2.97 -2.59 -5.25
C LEU A 52 -2.66 -1.68 -4.04
N ARG A 53 -3.52 -1.70 -3.02
CA ARG A 53 -3.29 -0.93 -1.79
C ARG A 53 -2.10 -1.48 -1.01
N SER A 54 -1.94 -2.79 -0.92
CA SER A 54 -0.79 -3.43 -0.27
C SER A 54 0.53 -3.09 -0.97
N ALA A 55 0.56 -3.17 -2.30
CA ALA A 55 1.69 -2.74 -3.12
C ALA A 55 2.05 -1.26 -2.88
N SER A 56 1.04 -0.39 -2.87
CA SER A 56 1.21 1.03 -2.58
C SER A 56 1.78 1.28 -1.18
N ILE A 57 1.32 0.53 -0.17
CA ILE A 57 1.82 0.63 1.20
C ILE A 57 3.29 0.21 1.26
N LEU A 58 3.64 -0.93 0.65
CA LEU A 58 5.01 -1.43 0.63
C LEU A 58 5.97 -0.43 0.00
N ARG A 59 5.58 0.18 -1.13
CA ARG A 59 6.32 1.27 -1.77
C ARG A 59 6.51 2.47 -0.86
N LYS A 60 5.44 2.93 -0.18
CA LYS A 60 5.53 4.07 0.75
C LYS A 60 6.40 3.76 1.97
N VAL A 61 6.40 2.52 2.47
CA VAL A 61 7.29 2.08 3.56
C VAL A 61 8.75 2.12 3.11
N TYR A 62 9.03 1.75 1.86
CA TYR A 62 10.37 1.89 1.27
C TYR A 62 10.80 3.36 1.18
N GLU A 63 9.95 4.22 0.61
CA GLU A 63 10.27 5.64 0.36
C GLU A 63 10.37 6.48 1.63
N LYS A 64 9.47 6.26 2.60
CA LYS A 64 9.26 7.14 3.76
C LYS A 64 9.56 6.46 5.10
N GLY A 65 10.23 5.30 5.09
CA GLY A 65 10.51 4.54 6.30
C GLY A 65 11.38 5.32 7.29
N PRO A 66 11.34 4.97 8.60
CA PRO A 66 10.33 4.16 9.30
C PRO A 66 8.96 4.88 9.38
N ILE A 67 7.87 4.13 9.17
CA ILE A 67 6.51 4.70 9.14
C ILE A 67 5.51 3.91 9.97
N GLY A 68 4.67 4.63 10.72
CA GLY A 68 3.57 4.08 11.50
C GLY A 68 2.21 4.13 10.79
N VAL A 69 1.23 3.43 11.36
CA VAL A 69 -0.15 3.37 10.86
C VAL A 69 -0.78 4.77 10.78
N SER A 70 -0.54 5.64 11.76
CA SER A 70 -1.12 7.00 11.77
C SER A 70 -0.69 7.83 10.55
N ARG A 71 0.61 7.82 10.23
CA ARG A 71 1.14 8.56 9.08
C ARG A 71 0.62 7.99 7.75
N LEU A 72 0.53 6.67 7.63
CA LEU A 72 -0.09 6.02 6.47
C LEU A 72 -1.57 6.39 6.33
N ARG A 73 -2.33 6.43 7.43
CA ARG A 73 -3.74 6.87 7.41
C ARG A 73 -3.89 8.32 6.94
N SER A 74 -2.97 9.21 7.30
CA SER A 74 -2.96 10.57 6.75
C SER A 74 -2.62 10.58 5.26
N LEU A 75 -1.65 9.77 4.82
CA LEU A 75 -1.26 9.67 3.40
C LEU A 75 -2.32 9.04 2.49
N TYR A 76 -3.25 8.27 3.06
CA TYR A 76 -4.43 7.72 2.37
C TYR A 76 -5.73 8.36 2.86
N GLY A 77 -5.63 9.51 3.54
CA GLY A 77 -6.78 10.34 3.86
C GLY A 77 -7.15 11.24 2.69
N GLY A 78 -8.28 11.90 2.81
CA GLY A 78 -8.79 12.82 1.79
C GLY A 78 -9.77 13.81 2.38
N ARG A 79 -10.24 14.74 1.54
CA ARG A 79 -11.37 15.60 1.88
C ARG A 79 -12.63 14.75 1.97
N ALA A 80 -13.34 14.87 3.07
CA ALA A 80 -14.60 14.18 3.29
C ALA A 80 -15.74 15.19 3.23
N ALA A 81 -16.75 14.89 2.41
CA ALA A 81 -18.02 15.59 2.42
C ALA A 81 -18.72 15.40 3.78
N ARG A 82 -19.40 16.46 4.25
CA ARG A 82 -20.09 16.47 5.55
C ARG A 82 -21.54 16.95 5.42
N GLY A 83 -22.18 16.62 4.29
CA GLY A 83 -23.51 17.13 3.95
C GLY A 83 -23.48 18.65 3.80
N SER A 84 -24.30 19.34 4.60
CA SER A 84 -24.40 20.82 4.58
C SER A 84 -23.19 21.55 5.18
N SER A 85 -22.29 20.86 5.89
CA SER A 85 -21.10 21.48 6.48
C SER A 85 -19.90 21.49 5.51
N PRO A 86 -18.98 22.46 5.61
CA PRO A 86 -17.77 22.49 4.79
C PRO A 86 -16.93 21.22 4.88
N GLU A 87 -16.30 20.89 3.77
CA GLU A 87 -15.40 19.74 3.66
C GLU A 87 -14.22 19.87 4.63
N ARG A 88 -13.84 18.74 5.25
CA ARG A 88 -12.64 18.67 6.09
C ARG A 88 -11.84 17.44 5.75
N PHE A 89 -10.53 17.53 5.95
CA PHE A 89 -9.65 16.38 5.82
C PHE A 89 -9.99 15.30 6.86
N ARG A 90 -10.13 14.06 6.41
CA ARG A 90 -10.30 12.88 7.26
C ARG A 90 -9.28 11.81 6.87
N GLN A 91 -8.64 11.25 7.89
CA GLN A 91 -7.71 10.15 7.75
C GLN A 91 -8.39 8.90 7.15
N GLY A 92 -7.62 8.11 6.41
CA GLY A 92 -8.05 6.81 5.89
C GLY A 92 -8.34 5.79 7.00
N SER A 93 -8.94 4.66 6.59
CA SER A 93 -9.29 3.57 7.52
C SER A 93 -8.05 2.99 8.19
N GLY A 94 -8.05 2.95 9.52
CA GLY A 94 -6.96 2.39 10.29
C GLY A 94 -6.92 0.85 10.25
N LYS A 95 -8.08 0.19 10.17
CA LYS A 95 -8.17 -1.27 10.13
C LYS A 95 -7.53 -1.82 8.86
N ILE A 96 -7.88 -1.27 7.70
CA ILE A 96 -7.34 -1.67 6.39
C ILE A 96 -5.81 -1.59 6.38
N VAL A 97 -5.26 -0.41 6.72
CA VAL A 97 -3.82 -0.18 6.72
C VAL A 97 -3.11 -1.12 7.70
N ARG A 98 -3.68 -1.34 8.90
CA ARG A 98 -3.08 -2.23 9.90
C ARG A 98 -3.07 -3.68 9.44
N THR A 99 -4.17 -4.18 8.88
CA THR A 99 -4.28 -5.57 8.41
C THR A 99 -3.31 -5.82 7.24
N MET A 100 -3.19 -4.89 6.29
CA MET A 100 -2.21 -5.02 5.20
C MET A 100 -0.77 -5.03 5.71
N LEU A 101 -0.43 -4.18 6.68
CA LEU A 101 0.91 -4.20 7.28
C LEU A 101 1.20 -5.50 8.03
N GLN A 102 0.21 -6.08 8.70
CA GLN A 102 0.36 -7.37 9.39
C GLN A 102 0.63 -8.49 8.37
N GLN A 103 -0.13 -8.54 7.27
CA GLN A 103 0.09 -9.51 6.20
C GLN A 103 1.46 -9.35 5.53
N LEU A 104 1.90 -8.10 5.31
CA LEU A 104 3.24 -7.81 4.77
C LEU A 104 4.37 -8.17 5.76
N GLU A 105 4.10 -8.13 7.06
CA GLU A 105 5.02 -8.54 8.12
C GLU A 105 5.11 -10.07 8.19
N GLU A 106 3.98 -10.77 8.11
CA GLU A 106 3.90 -12.24 8.01
C GLU A 106 4.59 -12.76 6.74
N ALA A 107 4.49 -12.03 5.62
CA ALA A 107 5.19 -12.32 4.38
C ALA A 107 6.71 -12.03 4.43
N GLY A 108 7.23 -11.50 5.54
CA GLY A 108 8.65 -11.15 5.68
C GLY A 108 9.11 -9.94 4.85
N LEU A 109 8.18 -9.21 4.22
CA LEU A 109 8.49 -8.05 3.36
C LEU A 109 8.71 -6.77 4.17
N VAL A 110 8.10 -6.70 5.37
CA VAL A 110 8.20 -5.56 6.28
C VAL A 110 8.62 -6.06 7.66
N LYS A 111 9.43 -5.27 8.38
CA LYS A 111 9.84 -5.53 9.75
C LYS A 111 9.35 -4.43 10.67
N LYS A 112 8.90 -4.82 11.86
CA LYS A 112 8.56 -3.89 12.93
C LYS A 112 9.82 -3.38 13.62
N ILE A 113 9.89 -2.07 13.82
CA ILE A 113 10.91 -1.42 14.64
C ILE A 113 10.23 -0.94 15.92
N LYS A 114 10.80 -1.31 17.07
CA LYS A 114 10.29 -0.90 18.38
C LYS A 114 10.31 0.63 18.46
N GLY A 115 9.18 1.25 18.81
CA GLY A 115 9.04 2.71 18.95
C GLY A 115 8.82 3.48 17.64
N GLU A 116 9.39 3.07 16.52
CA GLU A 116 9.40 3.88 15.28
C GLU A 116 8.42 3.43 14.20
N GLY A 117 7.79 2.27 14.37
CA GLY A 117 6.79 1.76 13.45
C GLY A 117 7.30 0.59 12.61
N ARG A 118 7.26 0.72 11.28
CA ARG A 118 7.60 -0.36 10.35
C ARG A 118 8.61 0.14 9.31
N LYS A 119 9.56 -0.73 8.97
CA LYS A 119 10.58 -0.52 7.94
C LYS A 119 10.58 -1.69 6.97
N ILE A 120 11.01 -1.45 5.75
CA ILE A 120 11.14 -2.51 4.76
C ILE A 120 12.16 -3.58 5.22
N ALA A 121 11.83 -4.84 5.01
CA ALA A 121 12.76 -5.94 5.19
C ALA A 121 13.76 -6.04 4.03
N PRO A 122 14.91 -6.71 4.21
CA PRO A 122 15.85 -6.98 3.11
C PRO A 122 15.20 -7.71 1.93
N GLN A 123 14.32 -8.69 2.22
CA GLN A 123 13.55 -9.42 1.20
C GLN A 123 12.62 -8.48 0.41
N GLY A 124 11.85 -7.64 1.10
CA GLY A 124 10.98 -6.66 0.45
C GLY A 124 11.74 -5.63 -0.38
N LYS A 125 12.92 -5.19 0.10
CA LYS A 125 13.81 -4.31 -0.67
C LYS A 125 14.31 -4.99 -1.95
N SER A 126 14.81 -6.22 -1.84
CA SER A 126 15.30 -6.98 -2.99
C SER A 126 14.20 -7.21 -4.03
N LEU A 127 12.98 -7.51 -3.60
CA LEU A 127 11.83 -7.67 -4.49
C LEU A 127 11.55 -6.39 -5.28
N LEU A 128 11.47 -5.25 -4.60
CA LEU A 128 11.21 -3.97 -5.24
C LEU A 128 12.35 -3.54 -6.19
N ASP A 129 13.61 -3.75 -5.79
CA ASP A 129 14.77 -3.42 -6.62
C ASP A 129 14.82 -4.30 -7.89
N LYS A 130 14.47 -5.59 -7.78
CA LYS A 130 14.33 -6.50 -8.94
C LYS A 130 13.24 -6.04 -9.89
N LEU A 131 12.06 -5.69 -9.36
CA LEU A 131 10.94 -5.20 -10.16
C LEU A 131 11.28 -3.89 -10.87
N ALA A 132 11.91 -2.95 -10.16
CA ALA A 132 12.34 -1.69 -10.75
C ALA A 132 13.33 -1.90 -11.91
N ASN A 133 14.27 -2.85 -11.78
CA ASN A 133 15.18 -3.18 -12.86
C ASN A 133 14.44 -3.84 -14.05
N LYS A 134 13.53 -4.79 -13.78
CA LYS A 134 12.72 -5.48 -14.83
C LYS A 134 11.91 -4.50 -15.66
N MET A 135 11.27 -3.52 -15.02
CA MET A 135 10.46 -2.52 -15.71
C MET A 135 11.30 -1.60 -16.60
N ASN A 136 12.50 -1.22 -16.16
CA ASN A 136 13.39 -0.40 -16.98
C ASN A 136 13.95 -1.18 -18.18
N SER A 137 14.20 -2.49 -18.05
CA SER A 137 14.63 -3.32 -19.18
C SER A 137 13.52 -3.57 -20.22
N GLY A 138 12.24 -3.44 -19.82
CA GLY A 138 11.09 -3.65 -20.70
C GLY A 138 10.60 -2.40 -21.44
N GLU A 139 11.06 -1.20 -21.08
CA GLU A 139 10.74 0.06 -21.79
C GLU A 139 11.62 0.29 -23.04
N GLY A 140 12.31 -0.76 -23.53
CA GLY A 140 13.17 -0.73 -24.72
C GLY A 140 12.68 -1.62 -25.88
N SER A 141 11.38 -1.80 -26.05
CA SER A 141 10.79 -2.54 -27.19
C SER A 141 9.57 -1.81 -27.75
#